data_AF-A0A967PQB4-F1
#
_entry.id   AF-A0A967PQB4-F1
#
_cell.length_a   1.000
_cell.length_b   1.000
_cell.length_c   1.000
_cell.angle_alpha   90.00
_cell.angle_beta   90.00
_cell.angle_gamma   90.00
#
_symmetry.space_group_name_H-M   'P 1'
#
loop_
_entity.id
_entity.type
_entity.pdbx_description
1 polymer ?
#
loop_
_entity_poly.entity_id
_entity_poly.type
_entity_poly.pdbx_seq_one_letter_code
_entity_poly.pdbx_strand_id
1 'polypeptide(L)'
;MSFPIPLAPVERVSVTVLVDNIADLLLPSDEVVRRPSLDSGPTVPVSVFEGPGPDVVRAEHGYSALVTVDVGGSEHRVLFDTGISPDGMVENMRRLDVDPKGVEAVVMSHGHLDHTGGLDGFIDAVGRANVPLLLHPDFWLRRRLVIPGSDPIEIPSPSRRALEDGGFDIVED
;
A
#
# COMPACT_ATOMS: atom_id res chain seq x y z
N MET A 1 19.52 -5.28 22.54
CA MET A 1 20.16 -6.53 22.05
C MET A 1 19.08 -7.25 21.26
N SER A 2 19.15 -7.25 19.94
CA SER A 2 18.21 -8.05 19.15
C SER A 2 18.61 -9.52 19.28
N PHE A 3 17.68 -10.35 19.73
CA PHE A 3 17.86 -11.79 19.64
C PHE A 3 17.75 -12.18 18.16
N PRO A 4 18.54 -13.14 17.66
CA PRO A 4 18.36 -13.64 16.30
C PRO A 4 16.94 -14.17 16.17
N ILE A 5 16.16 -13.60 15.26
CA ILE A 5 14.81 -14.06 14.94
C ILE A 5 14.99 -15.36 14.12
N PRO A 6 14.60 -16.53 14.65
CA PRO A 6 14.68 -17.77 13.89
C PRO A 6 13.69 -17.70 12.72
N LEU A 7 14.20 -17.74 11.49
CA LEU A 7 13.35 -17.75 10.30
C LEU A 7 12.78 -19.16 10.07
N ALA A 8 11.46 -19.24 9.90
CA ALA A 8 10.79 -20.45 9.47
C ALA A 8 10.74 -20.51 7.93
N PRO A 9 10.91 -21.69 7.32
CA PRO A 9 10.64 -21.85 5.89
C PRO A 9 9.16 -21.62 5.60
N VAL A 10 8.87 -21.03 4.44
CA VAL A 10 7.52 -20.71 3.97
C VAL A 10 7.21 -21.49 2.69
N GLU A 11 5.94 -21.77 2.43
CA GLU A 11 5.51 -22.54 1.25
C GLU A 11 5.49 -21.66 0.00
N ARG A 12 5.06 -20.40 0.16
CA ARG A 12 5.01 -19.42 -0.91
C ARG A 12 5.08 -18.00 -0.34
N VAL A 13 5.67 -17.10 -1.11
CA VAL A 13 5.49 -15.66 -0.95
C VAL A 13 4.94 -15.12 -2.27
N SER A 14 3.95 -14.24 -2.19
CA SER A 14 3.41 -13.49 -3.31
C SER A 14 3.42 -12.00 -2.97
N VAL A 15 3.81 -11.17 -3.94
CA VAL A 15 3.85 -9.71 -3.78
C VAL A 15 2.92 -9.11 -4.81
N THR A 16 1.85 -8.49 -4.33
CA THR A 16 0.91 -7.74 -5.18
C THR A 16 1.24 -6.27 -5.05
N VAL A 17 1.73 -5.66 -6.13
CA VAL A 17 1.97 -4.21 -6.18
C VAL A 17 0.63 -3.50 -6.27
N LEU A 18 0.32 -2.67 -5.28
CA LEU A 18 -0.93 -1.92 -5.18
C LEU A 18 -0.78 -0.49 -5.70
N VAL A 19 0.40 0.11 -5.51
CA VAL A 19 0.73 1.45 -6.01
C VAL A 19 2.14 1.43 -6.57
N ASP A 20 2.29 1.97 -7.78
CA ASP A 20 3.56 2.24 -8.44
C ASP A 20 3.37 3.44 -9.37
N ASN A 21 4.49 4.04 -9.82
CA ASN A 21 4.52 5.18 -10.71
C ASN A 21 3.98 4.87 -12.12
N ILE A 22 3.86 3.58 -12.48
CA ILE A 22 3.49 3.12 -13.82
C ILE A 22 2.53 1.93 -13.73
N ALA A 23 1.53 1.91 -14.62
CA ALA A 23 0.71 0.74 -14.91
C ALA A 23 0.63 0.54 -16.42
N ASP A 24 1.00 -0.64 -16.91
CA ASP A 24 0.92 -1.02 -18.32
C ASP A 24 -0.06 -2.19 -18.50
N LEU A 25 -1.22 -1.88 -19.08
CA LEU A 25 -2.34 -2.82 -19.27
C LEU A 25 -2.20 -3.66 -20.54
N LEU A 26 -1.21 -3.36 -21.38
CA LEU A 26 -0.94 -4.09 -22.62
C LEU A 26 0.18 -5.12 -22.43
N LEU A 27 0.90 -5.05 -21.31
CA LEU A 27 1.97 -5.98 -20.98
C LEU A 27 1.37 -7.32 -20.52
N PRO A 28 1.63 -8.44 -21.23
CA PRO A 28 1.06 -9.73 -20.86
C PRO A 28 1.65 -10.28 -19.56
N SER A 29 0.87 -11.14 -18.90
CA SER A 29 1.37 -11.98 -17.80
C SER A 29 2.35 -13.04 -18.31
N ASP A 30 3.18 -13.55 -17.41
CA ASP A 30 4.10 -14.68 -17.64
C ASP A 30 3.98 -15.73 -16.52
N GLU A 31 4.89 -16.71 -16.48
CA GLU A 31 4.87 -17.80 -15.49
C GLU A 31 5.05 -17.32 -14.05
N VAL A 32 5.69 -16.16 -13.85
CA VAL A 32 6.07 -15.63 -12.53
C VAL A 32 5.21 -14.40 -12.18
N VAL A 33 4.93 -13.54 -13.15
CA VAL A 33 4.24 -12.26 -12.93
C VAL A 33 2.85 -12.28 -13.56
N ARG A 34 1.84 -12.03 -12.72
CA ARG A 34 0.46 -11.79 -13.15
C ARG A 34 0.19 -10.30 -13.20
N ARG A 35 -0.45 -9.84 -14.28
CA ARG A 35 -0.75 -8.43 -14.55
C ARG A 35 -2.25 -8.26 -14.80
N PRO A 36 -2.85 -7.15 -14.36
CA PRO A 36 -4.20 -6.79 -14.79
C PRO A 36 -4.26 -6.70 -16.31
N SER A 37 -5.32 -7.25 -16.91
CA SER A 37 -5.55 -7.23 -18.35
C SER A 37 -6.86 -6.52 -18.70
N LEU A 38 -6.97 -6.01 -19.92
CA LEU A 38 -8.17 -5.29 -20.36
C LEU A 38 -9.41 -6.18 -20.53
N ASP A 39 -9.22 -7.51 -20.59
CA ASP A 39 -10.29 -8.50 -20.74
C ASP A 39 -10.72 -9.15 -19.42
N SER A 40 -10.18 -8.71 -18.29
CA SER A 40 -10.52 -9.22 -16.96
C SER A 40 -10.70 -8.08 -15.93
N GLY A 41 -11.49 -8.34 -14.90
CA GLY A 41 -11.70 -7.40 -13.78
C GLY A 41 -13.00 -6.59 -13.83
N PRO A 42 -13.15 -5.61 -12.94
CA PRO A 42 -14.37 -4.82 -12.81
C PRO A 42 -14.55 -3.84 -13.97
N THR A 43 -15.78 -3.37 -14.13
CA THR A 43 -16.13 -2.35 -15.13
C THR A 43 -16.81 -1.17 -14.44
N VAL A 44 -16.70 0.01 -15.07
CA VAL A 44 -17.28 1.26 -14.57
C VAL A 44 -18.08 1.93 -15.69
N PRO A 45 -19.20 2.62 -15.40
CA PRO A 45 -19.93 3.38 -16.41
C PRO A 45 -19.04 4.45 -17.06
N VAL A 46 -19.00 4.48 -18.39
CA VAL A 46 -18.26 5.49 -19.17
C VAL A 46 -19.18 6.02 -20.26
N SER A 47 -19.55 7.30 -20.19
CA SER A 47 -20.59 7.90 -21.04
C SER A 47 -20.21 8.03 -22.52
N VAL A 48 -18.93 7.94 -22.86
CA VAL A 48 -18.43 8.04 -24.24
C VAL A 48 -18.34 6.69 -24.95
N PHE A 49 -18.67 5.59 -24.28
CA PHE A 49 -18.69 4.24 -24.83
C PHE A 49 -20.11 3.71 -24.95
N GLU A 50 -20.34 2.76 -25.88
CA GLU A 50 -21.64 2.08 -26.04
C GLU A 50 -21.96 1.11 -24.88
N GLY A 51 -21.02 0.91 -23.96
CA GLY A 51 -21.14 0.07 -22.77
C GLY A 51 -20.18 0.53 -21.66
N PRO A 52 -20.07 -0.20 -20.54
CA PRO A 52 -19.13 0.15 -19.48
C PRO A 52 -17.68 -0.01 -19.95
N GLY A 53 -16.79 0.82 -19.42
CA GLY A 53 -15.34 0.72 -19.65
C GLY A 53 -14.66 -0.14 -18.58
N PRO A 54 -13.42 -0.61 -18.83
CA PRO A 54 -12.66 -1.34 -17.83
C PRO A 54 -12.28 -0.43 -16.66
N ASP A 55 -12.43 -0.92 -15.43
CA ASP A 55 -12.07 -0.20 -14.21
C ASP A 55 -10.69 -0.69 -13.72
N VAL A 56 -9.66 -0.06 -14.28
CA VAL A 56 -8.26 -0.50 -14.21
C VAL A 56 -7.50 0.20 -13.09
N VAL A 57 -6.46 -0.47 -12.59
CA VAL A 57 -5.57 0.08 -11.54
C VAL A 57 -4.99 1.43 -11.96
N ARG A 58 -4.82 2.32 -10.99
CA ARG A 58 -4.28 3.66 -11.20
C ARG A 58 -2.82 3.71 -10.74
N ALA A 59 -1.97 4.25 -11.61
CA ALA A 59 -0.61 4.60 -11.26
C ALA A 59 -0.55 5.97 -10.60
N GLU A 60 0.28 6.13 -9.59
CA GLU A 60 0.51 7.39 -8.89
C GLU A 60 1.93 7.46 -8.34
N HIS A 61 2.39 8.67 -8.01
CA HIS A 61 3.70 8.83 -7.39
C HIS A 61 3.71 8.18 -6.01
N GLY A 62 4.55 7.17 -5.81
CA GLY A 62 4.68 6.51 -4.51
C GLY A 62 4.79 4.99 -4.64
N TYR A 63 4.61 4.31 -3.52
CA TYR A 63 4.68 2.85 -3.49
C TYR A 63 3.74 2.25 -2.45
N SER A 64 3.19 1.07 -2.79
CA SER A 64 2.52 0.17 -1.86
C SER A 64 2.51 -1.24 -2.42
N ALA A 65 2.71 -2.23 -1.55
CA ALA A 65 2.59 -3.64 -1.89
C ALA A 65 1.92 -4.43 -0.78
N LEU A 66 1.13 -5.43 -1.17
CA LEU A 66 0.65 -6.48 -0.27
C LEU A 66 1.58 -7.69 -0.38
N VAL A 67 2.23 -8.05 0.72
CA VAL A 67 3.03 -9.26 0.83
C VAL A 67 2.18 -10.34 1.47
N THR A 68 1.94 -11.40 0.71
CA THR A 68 1.18 -12.57 1.14
C THR A 68 2.12 -13.75 1.33
N VAL A 69 2.05 -14.41 2.48
CA VAL A 69 2.91 -15.53 2.86
C VAL A 69 2.05 -16.74 3.22
N ASP A 70 2.28 -17.86 2.55
CA ASP A 70 1.63 -19.14 2.85
C ASP A 70 2.53 -19.95 3.80
N VAL A 71 2.04 -20.29 5.00
CA VAL A 71 2.75 -21.13 5.99
C VAL A 71 1.78 -22.09 6.66
N GLY A 72 2.07 -23.39 6.59
CA GLY A 72 1.26 -24.41 7.28
C GLY A 72 -0.17 -24.47 6.77
N GLY A 73 -0.39 -24.19 5.48
CA GLY A 73 -1.71 -24.09 4.86
C GLY A 73 -2.54 -22.87 5.28
N SER A 74 -1.96 -21.89 5.97
CA SER A 74 -2.59 -20.60 6.31
C SER A 74 -1.93 -19.47 5.54
N GLU A 75 -2.73 -18.51 5.09
CA GLU A 75 -2.29 -17.31 4.39
C GLU A 75 -2.16 -16.15 5.38
N HIS A 76 -1.05 -15.43 5.33
CA HIS A 76 -0.77 -14.25 6.15
C HIS A 76 -0.46 -13.05 5.26
N ARG A 77 -0.97 -11.86 5.61
CA ARG A 77 -0.84 -10.66 4.77
C ARG A 77 -0.24 -9.48 5.52
N VAL A 78 0.78 -8.88 4.94
CA VAL A 78 1.43 -7.66 5.42
C VAL A 78 1.34 -6.58 4.34
N LEU A 79 0.83 -5.41 4.71
CA LEU A 79 0.80 -4.24 3.84
C LEU A 79 2.11 -3.46 4.01
N PHE A 80 2.83 -3.21 2.92
CA PHE A 80 4.07 -2.47 2.90
C PHE A 80 3.87 -1.14 2.17
N ASP A 81 4.01 -0.02 2.89
CA ASP A 81 3.65 1.32 2.43
C ASP A 81 2.20 1.43 1.88
N THR A 82 1.75 2.66 1.59
CA THR A 82 0.34 2.96 1.30
C THR A 82 0.11 3.98 0.19
N GLY A 83 1.14 4.38 -0.55
CA GLY A 83 1.02 5.36 -1.63
C GLY A 83 0.78 6.80 -1.15
N ILE A 84 0.46 7.68 -2.10
CA ILE A 84 0.31 9.12 -1.87
C ILE A 84 -1.13 9.55 -1.64
N SER A 85 -2.08 8.95 -2.36
CA SER A 85 -3.47 9.37 -2.30
C SER A 85 -4.14 8.74 -1.07
N PRO A 86 -5.05 9.46 -0.38
CA PRO A 86 -5.77 8.91 0.77
C PRO A 86 -6.48 7.57 0.46
N ASP A 87 -7.03 7.42 -0.75
CA ASP A 87 -7.82 6.26 -1.17
C ASP A 87 -7.14 5.40 -2.25
N GLY A 88 -6.05 5.86 -2.88
CA GLY A 88 -5.49 5.25 -4.09
C GLY A 88 -5.16 3.76 -3.94
N MET A 89 -4.47 3.41 -2.85
CA MET A 89 -4.10 2.04 -2.52
C MET A 89 -5.33 1.13 -2.32
N VAL A 90 -6.33 1.57 -1.54
CA VAL A 90 -7.53 0.76 -1.27
C VAL A 90 -8.44 0.65 -2.49
N GLU A 91 -8.48 1.67 -3.34
CA GLU A 91 -9.19 1.61 -4.62
C GLU A 91 -8.52 0.61 -5.58
N ASN A 92 -7.19 0.52 -5.56
CA ASN A 92 -6.47 -0.49 -6.33
C ASN A 92 -6.66 -1.90 -5.75
N MET A 93 -6.71 -2.06 -4.42
CA MET A 93 -7.12 -3.32 -3.79
C MET A 93 -8.51 -3.77 -4.29
N ARG A 94 -9.50 -2.87 -4.31
CA ARG A 94 -10.85 -3.19 -4.84
C ARG A 94 -10.80 -3.64 -6.30
N ARG A 95 -10.02 -2.95 -7.15
CA ARG A 95 -9.88 -3.31 -8.58
C ARG A 95 -9.21 -4.66 -8.80
N LEU A 96 -8.35 -5.06 -7.87
CA LEU A 96 -7.65 -6.33 -7.86
C LEU A 96 -8.38 -7.43 -7.08
N ASP A 97 -9.60 -7.17 -6.59
CA ASP A 97 -10.38 -8.08 -5.75
C ASP A 97 -9.66 -8.53 -4.47
N VAL A 98 -8.97 -7.58 -3.83
CA VAL A 98 -8.24 -7.76 -2.58
C VAL A 98 -9.03 -7.13 -1.43
N ASP A 99 -9.36 -7.92 -0.41
CA ASP A 99 -9.98 -7.44 0.82
C ASP A 99 -8.93 -6.85 1.79
N PRO A 100 -8.99 -5.55 2.12
CA PRO A 100 -8.07 -4.92 3.08
C PRO A 100 -8.20 -5.49 4.50
N LYS A 101 -9.34 -6.10 4.86
CA LYS A 101 -9.54 -6.67 6.20
C LYS A 101 -8.70 -7.90 6.50
N GLY A 102 -8.09 -8.50 5.47
CA GLY A 102 -7.16 -9.60 5.63
C GLY A 102 -5.75 -9.17 6.04
N VAL A 103 -5.45 -7.87 6.07
CA VAL A 103 -4.13 -7.36 6.48
C VAL A 103 -3.93 -7.56 7.98
N GLU A 104 -2.82 -8.18 8.36
CA GLU A 104 -2.48 -8.50 9.76
C GLU A 104 -1.45 -7.52 10.36
N ALA A 105 -0.68 -6.84 9.52
CA ALA A 105 0.30 -5.84 9.92
C ALA A 105 0.57 -4.84 8.78
N VAL A 106 0.95 -3.62 9.15
CA VAL A 106 1.41 -2.59 8.21
C VAL A 106 2.87 -2.26 8.51
N VAL A 107 3.70 -2.17 7.48
CA VAL A 107 5.11 -1.81 7.56
C VAL A 107 5.33 -0.54 6.76
N MET A 108 5.98 0.44 7.37
CA MET A 108 6.38 1.68 6.71
C MET A 108 7.88 1.67 6.44
N SER A 109 8.25 1.85 5.17
CA SER A 109 9.66 2.02 4.79
C SER A 109 10.25 3.31 5.35
N HIS A 110 9.49 4.41 5.29
CA HIS A 110 9.84 5.72 5.82
C HIS A 110 8.62 6.67 5.82
N GLY A 111 8.76 7.86 6.41
CA GLY A 111 7.65 8.80 6.63
C GLY A 111 7.44 9.84 5.53
N HIS A 112 7.71 9.51 4.26
CA HIS A 112 7.34 10.40 3.15
C HIS A 112 5.85 10.27 2.80
N LEU A 113 5.29 11.37 2.30
CA LEU A 113 3.87 11.48 1.95
C LEU A 113 3.43 10.45 0.90
N ASP A 114 4.30 10.08 -0.04
CA ASP A 114 4.05 9.13 -1.11
C ASP A 114 4.13 7.65 -0.68
N HIS A 115 4.40 7.43 0.61
CA HIS A 115 4.37 6.11 1.24
C HIS A 115 3.30 6.05 2.33
N THR A 116 2.94 7.18 2.94
CA THR A 116 2.04 7.22 4.12
C THR A 116 0.64 7.71 3.82
N GLY A 117 0.39 8.26 2.62
CA GLY A 117 -0.86 8.94 2.28
C GLY A 117 -2.09 8.04 2.39
N GLY A 118 -1.99 6.79 1.92
CA GLY A 118 -3.11 5.85 1.92
C GLY A 118 -3.41 5.16 3.27
N LEU A 119 -2.71 5.50 4.35
CA LEU A 119 -3.06 5.01 5.69
C LEU A 119 -4.49 5.45 6.09
N ASP A 120 -4.93 6.62 5.61
CA ASP A 120 -6.27 7.15 5.85
C ASP A 120 -7.35 6.24 5.24
N GLY A 121 -7.26 5.95 3.94
CA GLY A 121 -8.18 5.04 3.26
C GLY A 121 -8.12 3.60 3.78
N PHE A 122 -6.96 3.16 4.27
CA PHE A 122 -6.88 1.86 4.96
C PHE A 122 -7.74 1.85 6.23
N ILE A 123 -7.59 2.86 7.11
CA ILE A 123 -8.39 3.00 8.33
C ILE A 123 -9.88 2.99 8.00
N ASP A 124 -10.29 3.77 6.99
CA ASP A 124 -11.69 3.85 6.56
C ASP A 124 -12.22 2.49 6.05
N ALA A 125 -11.43 1.80 5.23
CA ALA A 125 -11.83 0.54 4.61
C ALA A 125 -12.00 -0.60 5.65
N VAL A 126 -11.17 -0.60 6.71
CA VAL A 126 -11.26 -1.58 7.79
C VAL A 126 -12.07 -1.09 9.00
N GLY A 127 -12.49 0.18 9.00
CA GLY A 127 -13.24 0.88 10.06
C GLY A 127 -12.38 1.30 11.25
N ARG A 128 -11.44 0.46 11.69
CA ARG A 128 -10.39 0.77 12.68
C ARG A 128 -9.25 -0.21 12.49
N ALA A 129 -8.02 0.29 12.33
CA ALA A 129 -6.88 -0.52 11.90
C ALA A 129 -6.67 -1.77 12.78
N ASN A 130 -6.55 -1.60 14.10
CA ASN A 130 -6.36 -2.68 15.08
C ASN A 130 -5.26 -3.69 14.70
N VAL A 131 -4.23 -3.21 14.01
CA VAL A 131 -3.06 -3.98 13.56
C VAL A 131 -1.78 -3.22 13.95
N PRO A 132 -0.65 -3.93 14.13
CA PRO A 132 0.62 -3.29 14.35
C PRO A 132 1.07 -2.48 13.13
N LEU A 133 1.61 -1.28 13.39
CA LEU A 133 2.28 -0.43 12.42
C LEU A 133 3.78 -0.40 12.75
N LEU A 134 4.57 -1.13 11.97
CA LEU A 134 6.00 -1.24 12.15
C LEU A 134 6.71 -0.12 11.38
N LEU A 135 7.58 0.60 12.06
CA LEU A 135 8.31 1.73 11.48
C LEU A 135 9.64 1.95 12.22
N HIS A 136 10.59 2.58 11.53
CA HIS A 136 11.82 3.04 12.17
C HIS A 136 11.58 4.34 12.95
N PRO A 137 12.28 4.63 14.07
CA PRO A 137 12.12 5.89 14.81
C PRO A 137 12.28 7.18 13.96
N ASP A 138 13.08 7.12 12.89
CA ASP A 138 13.26 8.24 11.95
C ASP A 138 12.08 8.46 10.98
N PHE A 139 11.04 7.63 11.06
CA PHE A 139 9.78 7.84 10.36
C PHE A 139 9.23 9.25 10.62
N TRP A 140 9.34 9.72 11.87
CA TRP A 140 8.81 11.01 12.34
C TRP A 140 9.64 12.24 11.93
N LEU A 141 10.79 12.06 11.26
CA LEU A 141 11.63 13.19 10.90
C LEU A 141 10.88 14.18 10.00
N ARG A 142 11.01 15.47 10.33
CA ARG A 142 10.51 16.54 9.47
C ARG A 142 11.38 16.68 8.23
N ARG A 143 10.75 16.95 7.11
CA ARG A 143 11.39 16.97 5.80
C ARG A 143 10.95 18.20 5.04
N ARG A 144 11.80 18.66 4.13
CA ARG A 144 11.54 19.81 3.29
C ARG A 144 12.16 19.62 1.92
N LEU A 145 11.55 20.20 0.91
CA LEU A 145 12.10 20.27 -0.44
C LEU A 145 12.88 21.57 -0.59
N VAL A 146 14.16 21.48 -0.99
CA VAL A 146 15.02 22.63 -1.26
C VAL A 146 15.30 22.65 -2.75
N ILE A 147 14.69 23.59 -3.47
CA ILE A 147 14.93 23.80 -4.90
C ILE A 147 15.87 25.01 -5.03
N PRO A 148 17.00 24.90 -5.77
CA PRO A 148 17.89 26.03 -5.98
C PRO A 148 17.15 27.26 -6.53
N GLY A 149 17.27 28.38 -5.83
CA GLY A 149 16.61 29.64 -6.21
C GLY A 149 15.18 29.83 -5.70
N SER A 150 14.65 28.88 -4.93
CA SER A 150 13.33 28.97 -4.28
C SER A 150 13.46 28.88 -2.76
N ASP A 151 12.47 29.42 -2.05
CA ASP A 151 12.33 29.17 -0.61
C ASP A 151 12.03 27.67 -0.36
N PRO A 152 12.56 27.08 0.72
CA PRO A 152 12.26 25.70 1.07
C PRO A 152 10.76 25.48 1.29
N ILE A 153 10.25 24.35 0.79
CA ILE A 153 8.88 23.91 1.00
C ILE A 153 8.88 22.86 2.12
N GLU A 154 8.22 23.14 3.23
CA GLU A 154 8.03 22.14 4.29
C GLU A 154 7.08 21.04 3.81
N ILE A 155 7.50 19.79 4.01
CA ILE A 155 6.72 18.61 3.63
C ILE A 155 5.99 18.12 4.89
N PRO A 156 4.66 17.89 4.82
CA PRO A 156 3.91 17.33 5.94
C PRO A 156 4.52 16.01 6.43
N SER A 157 4.60 15.85 7.74
CA SER A 157 5.07 14.61 8.38
C SER A 157 3.89 13.85 8.98
N PRO A 158 3.96 12.51 9.07
CA PRO A 158 2.94 11.71 9.74
C PRO A 158 2.73 12.14 11.20
N SER A 159 1.47 12.10 11.65
CA SER A 159 1.10 12.42 13.03
C SER A 159 0.92 11.15 13.83
N ARG A 160 1.78 10.92 14.84
CA ARG A 160 1.66 9.78 15.77
C ARG A 160 0.24 9.66 16.33
N ARG A 161 -0.29 10.78 16.85
CA ARG A 161 -1.63 10.82 17.43
C ARG A 161 -2.69 10.40 16.43
N ALA A 162 -2.60 10.86 15.18
CA ALA A 162 -3.59 10.50 14.16
C ALA A 162 -3.58 8.99 13.87
N LEU A 163 -2.38 8.39 13.83
CA LEU A 163 -2.22 6.95 13.61
C LEU A 163 -2.75 6.13 14.80
N GLU A 164 -2.47 6.56 16.03
CA GLU A 164 -3.02 5.93 17.25
C GLU A 164 -4.56 6.09 17.33
N ASP A 165 -5.09 7.26 17.00
CA ASP A 165 -6.54 7.52 16.95
C ASP A 165 -7.23 6.63 15.90
N GLY A 166 -6.55 6.41 14.75
CA GLY A 166 -6.92 5.46 13.69
C GLY A 166 -6.86 3.97 14.08
N GLY A 167 -6.26 3.68 15.23
CA GLY A 167 -6.25 2.35 15.84
C GLY A 167 -5.01 1.51 15.52
N PHE A 168 -3.92 2.10 15.05
CA PHE A 168 -2.65 1.39 14.90
C PHE A 168 -1.97 1.17 16.26
N ASP A 169 -1.35 0.00 16.42
CA ASP A 169 -0.37 -0.26 17.49
C ASP A 169 1.04 0.02 16.97
N ILE A 170 1.63 1.16 17.35
CA ILE A 170 2.91 1.60 16.79
C ILE A 170 4.06 0.80 17.40
N VAL A 171 4.79 0.09 16.55
CA VAL A 171 6.00 -0.66 16.90
C VAL A 171 7.20 0.02 16.26
N GLU A 172 8.10 0.54 17.09
CA GLU A 172 9.34 1.20 16.64
C GLU A 172 10.54 0.26 16.79
N ASP A 173 11.24 -0.03 15.69
CA ASP A 173 12.46 -0.85 15.65
C ASP A 173 13.45 -0.34 14.59
#